data_AF-A0A7W7QG37-F1
#
_entry.id   AF-A0A7W7QG37-F1
#
_cell.length_a   1.000
_cell.length_b   1.000
_cell.length_c   1.000
_cell.angle_alpha   90.00
_cell.angle_beta   90.00
_cell.angle_gamma   90.00
#
_symmetry.space_group_name_H-M   'P 1'
#
loop_
_entity.id
_entity.type
_entity.pdbx_description
1 polymer ?
#
loop_
_entity_poly.entity_id
_entity_poly.type
_entity_poly.pdbx_seq_one_letter_code
_entity_poly.pdbx_strand_id
1 'polypeptide(L)'
;MYAACDLTHANPYLAAFAAGSTMASLDPVAAERFERFGDLLSETTKFAALLVFGALITTDRIADLSVGDWAIAVLAILVVRPAAMLLSLLRTSLPWQQRTVAAWFGPKGFASVVYGLLAVQAGIPDAHHVFDLVAVTIALSIVLHSSTDVPIAKALRVEPPDNLPGTPDEGDPSTPAHPGDETRGHNR
;
A
#
# COMPACT_ATOMS: atom_id res chain seq x y z
N MET A 1 2.80 22.52 10.66
CA MET A 1 1.78 21.82 11.47
C MET A 1 2.43 20.78 12.40
N TYR A 2 3.19 19.81 11.88
CA TYR A 2 3.91 18.79 12.67
C TYR A 2 4.64 19.34 13.91
N ALA A 3 5.60 20.28 13.71
CA ALA A 3 6.40 20.82 14.80
C ALA A 3 5.59 21.62 15.84
N ALA A 4 4.48 22.23 15.43
CA ALA A 4 3.59 22.94 16.35
C ALA A 4 2.76 21.95 17.20
N CYS A 5 2.34 20.83 16.61
CA CYS A 5 1.60 19.77 17.31
C CYS A 5 2.49 19.02 18.31
N ASP A 6 3.75 18.78 17.96
CA ASP A 6 4.74 18.13 18.81
C ASP A 6 4.91 18.87 20.15
N LEU A 7 4.95 20.21 20.11
CA LEU A 7 5.01 21.08 21.30
C LEU A 7 3.75 21.03 22.18
N THR A 8 2.60 20.64 21.61
CA THR A 8 1.32 20.58 22.31
C THR A 8 0.95 19.17 22.79
N HIS A 9 1.87 18.20 22.67
CA HIS A 9 1.60 16.77 22.89
C HIS A 9 0.48 16.18 22.00
N ALA A 10 0.16 16.84 20.88
CA ALA A 10 -0.80 16.33 19.90
C ALA A 10 -0.09 15.36 18.94
N ASN A 11 -0.81 14.35 18.43
CA ASN A 11 -0.21 13.34 17.54
C ASN A 11 0.27 14.00 16.23
N PRO A 12 1.59 14.06 16.00
CA PRO A 12 2.14 14.83 14.88
C PRO A 12 1.94 14.12 13.53
N TYR A 13 1.73 12.79 13.53
CA TYR A 13 1.36 12.01 12.34
C TYR A 13 -0.05 12.34 11.85
N LEU A 14 -1.02 12.43 12.78
CA LEU A 14 -2.38 12.86 12.44
C LEU A 14 -2.40 14.30 11.96
N ALA A 15 -1.57 15.17 12.54
CA ALA A 15 -1.42 16.55 12.08
C ALA A 15 -0.86 16.63 10.65
N ALA A 16 0.16 15.84 10.33
CA ALA A 16 0.70 15.77 8.97
C ALA A 16 -0.32 15.23 7.96
N PHE A 17 -1.07 14.19 8.33
CA PHE A 17 -2.16 13.64 7.51
C PHE A 17 -3.27 14.67 7.25
N ALA A 18 -3.74 15.36 8.31
CA ALA A 18 -4.77 16.38 8.20
C ALA A 18 -4.31 17.56 7.32
N ALA A 19 -3.05 17.98 7.45
CA ALA A 19 -2.47 19.02 6.59
C ALA A 19 -2.48 18.61 5.11
N GLY A 20 -2.03 17.38 4.81
CA GLY A 20 -2.05 16.83 3.45
C GLY A 20 -3.46 16.72 2.89
N SER A 21 -4.41 16.17 3.67
CA SER A 21 -5.82 16.06 3.27
C SER A 21 -6.46 17.42 3.00
N THR A 22 -6.11 18.43 3.82
CA THR A 22 -6.60 19.80 3.64
C THR A 22 -6.04 20.42 2.37
N MET A 23 -4.74 20.24 2.10
CA MET A 23 -4.09 20.71 0.88
C MET A 23 -4.72 20.06 -0.37
N ALA A 24 -4.93 18.74 -0.34
CA ALA A 24 -5.59 18.00 -1.42
C ALA A 24 -7.04 18.47 -1.68
N SER A 25 -7.72 18.97 -0.66
CA SER A 25 -9.10 19.46 -0.77
C SER A 25 -9.20 20.90 -1.26
N LEU A 26 -8.26 21.77 -0.85
CA LEU A 26 -8.30 23.21 -1.13
C LEU A 26 -7.54 23.60 -2.40
N ASP A 27 -6.48 22.86 -2.74
CA ASP A 27 -5.65 23.11 -3.93
C ASP A 27 -5.29 21.79 -4.64
N PRO A 28 -6.22 21.27 -5.47
CA PRO A 28 -6.02 20.03 -6.21
C PRO A 28 -4.84 20.11 -7.20
N VAL A 29 -4.56 21.30 -7.74
CA VAL A 29 -3.48 21.51 -8.72
C VAL A 29 -2.11 21.41 -8.04
N ALA A 30 -1.98 21.98 -6.84
CA ALA A 30 -0.79 21.79 -6.03
C ALA A 30 -0.61 20.32 -5.62
N ALA A 31 -1.71 19.63 -5.29
CA ALA A 31 -1.67 18.22 -4.91
C ALA A 31 -1.19 17.32 -6.07
N GLU A 32 -1.72 17.46 -7.29
CA GLU A 32 -1.25 16.71 -8.47
C GLU A 32 0.23 16.95 -8.77
N ARG A 33 0.70 18.20 -8.65
CA ARG A 33 2.12 18.50 -8.85
C ARG A 33 3.01 17.86 -7.80
N PHE A 34 2.51 17.73 -6.57
CA PHE A 34 3.26 17.16 -5.47
C PHE A 34 3.19 15.63 -5.43
N GLU A 35 2.16 15.01 -6.03
CA GLU A 35 1.91 13.57 -6.01
C GLU A 35 3.17 12.77 -6.38
N ARG A 36 3.75 13.05 -7.55
CA ARG A 36 4.95 12.33 -8.02
C ARG A 36 6.15 12.50 -7.08
N PHE A 37 6.34 13.69 -6.53
CA PHE A 37 7.43 13.95 -5.60
C PHE A 37 7.18 13.26 -4.24
N GLY A 38 5.95 13.31 -3.75
CA GLY A 38 5.49 12.64 -2.54
C GLY A 38 5.62 11.13 -2.63
N ASP A 39 5.31 10.54 -3.79
CA ASP A 39 5.48 9.11 -4.05
C ASP A 39 6.95 8.70 -3.99
N LEU A 40 7.83 9.41 -4.70
CA LEU A 40 9.28 9.15 -4.68
C LEU A 40 9.87 9.29 -3.27
N LEU A 41 9.46 10.34 -2.55
CA LEU A 41 9.92 10.57 -1.18
C LEU A 41 9.41 9.47 -0.25
N SER A 42 8.14 9.08 -0.36
CA SER A 42 7.53 8.02 0.44
C SER A 42 8.17 6.66 0.16
N GLU A 43 8.44 6.35 -1.10
CA GLU A 43 9.09 5.13 -1.53
C GLU A 43 10.54 5.07 -1.04
N THR A 44 11.31 6.14 -1.22
CA THR A 44 12.69 6.23 -0.74
C THR A 44 12.76 6.13 0.79
N THR A 45 11.87 6.82 1.50
CA THR A 45 11.80 6.78 2.97
C THR A 45 11.40 5.38 3.46
N LYS A 46 10.47 4.72 2.78
CA LYS A 46 10.07 3.34 3.07
C LYS A 46 11.24 2.38 2.91
N PHE A 47 12.01 2.49 1.82
CA PHE A 47 13.22 1.69 1.64
C PHE A 47 14.28 1.97 2.70
N ALA A 48 14.54 3.25 3.01
CA ALA A 48 15.49 3.63 4.04
C ALA A 48 15.11 3.07 5.42
N ALA A 49 13.84 3.17 5.78
CA ALA A 49 13.34 2.65 7.05
C ALA A 49 13.33 1.12 7.10
N LEU A 50 13.06 0.44 5.97
CA LEU A 50 13.21 -1.02 5.89
C LEU A 50 14.67 -1.45 6.04
N LEU A 51 15.62 -0.71 5.47
CA LEU A 51 17.06 -0.96 5.64
C LEU A 51 17.49 -0.76 7.09
N VAL A 52 17.09 0.34 7.74
CA VAL A 52 17.36 0.58 9.16
C VAL A 52 16.77 -0.54 10.01
N PHE A 53 15.51 -0.90 9.75
CA PHE A 53 14.85 -1.98 10.46
C PHE A 53 15.55 -3.33 10.28
N GLY A 54 15.93 -3.68 9.05
CA GLY A 54 16.71 -4.88 8.76
C GLY A 54 18.08 -4.88 9.44
N ALA A 55 18.74 -3.73 9.52
CA ALA A 55 20.01 -3.59 10.22
C ALA A 55 19.88 -3.71 11.76
N LEU A 56 18.71 -3.40 12.32
CA LEU A 56 18.44 -3.58 13.75
C LEU A 56 18.13 -5.04 14.11
N ILE A 57 17.75 -5.87 13.14
CA ILE A 57 17.50 -7.29 13.36
C ILE A 57 18.83 -8.05 13.45
N THR A 58 19.10 -8.66 14.60
CA THR A 58 20.29 -9.50 14.84
C THR A 58 19.87 -10.95 15.06
N THR A 59 20.60 -11.91 14.49
CA THR A 59 20.29 -13.35 14.59
C THR A 59 20.19 -13.83 16.03
N ASP A 60 21.05 -13.33 16.92
CA ASP A 60 21.07 -13.71 18.34
C ASP A 60 19.75 -13.33 19.06
N ARG A 61 19.16 -12.18 18.71
CA ARG A 61 17.89 -11.70 19.26
C ARG A 61 16.69 -12.57 18.85
N ILE A 62 16.76 -13.14 17.65
CA ILE A 62 15.72 -14.03 17.14
C ILE A 62 15.84 -15.41 17.79
N ALA A 63 17.08 -15.87 18.05
CA ALA A 63 17.35 -17.17 18.63
C ALA A 63 16.91 -17.27 20.11
N ASP A 64 16.91 -16.15 20.83
CA ASP A 64 16.46 -16.06 22.23
C ASP A 64 14.93 -16.11 22.39
N LEU A 65 14.16 -16.04 21.31
CA LEU A 65 12.69 -16.08 21.37
C LEU A 65 12.18 -17.49 21.66
N SER A 66 11.21 -17.57 22.57
CA SER A 66 10.55 -18.83 22.90
C SER A 66 9.58 -19.25 21.80
N VAL A 67 9.22 -20.53 21.79
CA VAL A 67 8.15 -21.05 20.91
C VAL A 67 6.82 -20.31 21.14
N GLY A 68 6.58 -19.82 22.36
CA GLY A 68 5.41 -19.01 22.70
C GLY A 68 5.39 -17.66 21.97
N ASP A 69 6.53 -17.00 21.87
CA ASP A 69 6.65 -15.68 21.22
C ASP A 69 6.41 -15.79 19.70
N TRP A 70 6.92 -16.87 19.10
CA TRP A 70 6.62 -17.22 17.72
C TRP A 70 5.14 -17.49 17.50
N ALA A 71 4.48 -18.21 18.42
CA ALA A 71 3.04 -18.46 18.33
C ALA A 71 2.22 -17.17 18.42
N ILE A 72 2.60 -16.25 19.32
CA ILE A 72 1.97 -14.93 19.45
C ILE A 72 2.15 -14.12 18.16
N ALA A 73 3.35 -14.06 17.60
CA ALA A 73 3.63 -13.36 16.36
C ALA A 73 2.77 -13.89 15.20
N VAL A 74 2.72 -15.21 15.03
CA VAL A 74 1.90 -15.86 14.00
C VAL A 74 0.41 -15.58 14.22
N LEU A 75 -0.09 -15.71 15.45
CA LEU A 75 -1.49 -15.46 15.78
C LEU A 75 -1.86 -13.99 15.57
N ALA A 76 -0.97 -13.06 15.90
CA ALA A 76 -1.16 -11.64 15.66
C ALA A 76 -1.29 -11.33 14.15
N ILE A 77 -0.46 -11.98 13.33
CA ILE A 77 -0.48 -11.79 11.86
C ILE A 77 -1.72 -12.44 11.23
N LEU A 78 -2.06 -13.67 11.61
CA LEU A 78 -3.09 -14.46 10.92
C LEU A 78 -4.51 -14.25 11.49
N VAL A 79 -4.64 -13.85 12.75
CA VAL A 79 -5.95 -13.74 13.41
C VAL A 79 -6.23 -12.30 13.83
N VAL A 80 -5.36 -11.69 14.63
CA VAL A 80 -5.62 -10.35 15.19
C VAL A 80 -5.72 -9.30 14.07
N ARG A 81 -4.79 -9.32 13.12
CA ARG A 81 -4.77 -8.39 11.98
C ARG A 81 -6.02 -8.49 11.10
N PRO A 82 -6.39 -9.66 10.55
CA PRO A 82 -7.60 -9.78 9.74
C PRO A 82 -8.86 -9.49 10.56
N ALA A 83 -8.93 -9.94 11.81
CA ALA A 83 -10.09 -9.69 12.67
C ALA A 83 -10.31 -8.19 12.91
N ALA A 84 -9.26 -7.43 13.21
CA ALA A 84 -9.34 -5.99 13.39
C ALA A 84 -9.83 -5.28 12.11
N MET A 85 -9.36 -5.72 10.94
CA MET A 85 -9.82 -5.20 9.65
C MET A 85 -11.27 -5.57 9.35
N LEU A 86 -11.65 -6.84 9.52
CA LEU A 86 -13.02 -7.30 9.34
C LEU A 86 -13.97 -6.54 10.28
N LEU A 87 -13.55 -6.27 11.52
CA LEU A 87 -14.32 -5.51 12.50
C LEU A 87 -14.46 -4.04 12.10
N SER A 88 -13.42 -3.43 11.53
CA SER A 88 -13.50 -2.08 10.97
C SER A 88 -14.45 -2.01 9.77
N LEU A 89 -14.44 -3.03 8.91
CA LEU A 89 -15.33 -3.14 7.75
C LEU A 89 -16.74 -3.65 8.10
N LEU A 90 -17.06 -3.90 9.38
CA LEU A 90 -18.37 -4.44 9.81
C LEU A 90 -19.55 -3.56 9.41
N ARG A 91 -19.32 -2.27 9.26
CA ARG A 91 -20.34 -1.27 8.95
C ARG A 91 -20.35 -0.85 7.47
N THR A 92 -19.54 -1.46 6.61
CA THR A 92 -19.45 -1.11 5.19
C THR A 92 -20.37 -1.99 4.35
N SER A 93 -20.98 -1.44 3.30
CA SER A 93 -21.89 -2.13 2.36
C SER A 93 -21.17 -3.06 1.36
N LEU A 94 -19.95 -3.53 1.68
CA LEU A 94 -19.16 -4.37 0.77
C LEU A 94 -19.62 -5.84 0.84
N PRO A 95 -19.72 -6.55 -0.30
CA PRO A 95 -20.00 -7.97 -0.33
C PRO A 95 -18.89 -8.77 0.37
N TRP A 96 -19.26 -9.91 0.99
CA TRP A 96 -18.39 -10.66 1.89
C TRP A 96 -17.05 -11.06 1.26
N GLN A 97 -17.04 -11.37 -0.03
CA GLN A 97 -15.84 -11.71 -0.81
C GLN A 97 -14.89 -10.51 -0.95
N GLN A 98 -15.39 -9.31 -1.23
CA GLN A 98 -14.55 -8.10 -1.28
C GLN A 98 -14.04 -7.71 0.09
N ARG A 99 -14.83 -8.00 1.14
CA ARG A 99 -14.47 -7.69 2.51
C ARG A 99 -13.38 -8.62 3.07
N THR A 100 -13.42 -9.91 2.79
CA THR A 100 -12.34 -10.84 3.17
C THR A 100 -11.07 -10.54 2.40
N VAL A 101 -11.16 -10.23 1.11
CA VAL A 101 -10.02 -9.79 0.30
C VAL A 101 -9.47 -8.47 0.84
N ALA A 102 -10.30 -7.46 1.09
CA ALA A 102 -9.85 -6.17 1.64
C ALA A 102 -9.25 -6.31 3.04
N ALA A 103 -9.74 -7.22 3.87
CA ALA A 103 -9.16 -7.46 5.19
C ALA A 103 -7.86 -8.27 5.13
N TRP A 104 -7.72 -9.19 4.17
CA TRP A 104 -6.49 -9.93 3.91
C TRP A 104 -5.40 -9.05 3.28
N PHE A 105 -5.80 -8.16 2.38
CA PHE A 105 -4.96 -7.13 1.76
C PHE A 105 -4.93 -5.82 2.56
N GLY A 106 -5.42 -5.82 3.81
CA GLY A 106 -5.58 -4.63 4.64
C GLY A 106 -4.36 -3.71 4.58
N PRO A 107 -4.53 -2.38 4.76
CA PRO A 107 -3.55 -1.34 4.42
C PRO A 107 -2.12 -1.83 4.68
N LYS A 108 -1.42 -2.15 3.59
CA LYS A 108 -0.04 -2.63 3.59
C LYS A 108 0.86 -1.49 4.06
N GLY A 109 0.89 -1.30 5.36
CA GLY A 109 1.31 -0.07 5.97
C GLY A 109 2.71 -0.20 6.50
N PHE A 110 3.66 0.44 5.81
CA PHE A 110 4.88 0.96 6.42
C PHE A 110 4.62 1.59 7.82
N ALA A 111 3.44 2.18 8.02
CA ALA A 111 2.93 2.65 9.31
C ALA A 111 3.07 1.63 10.46
N SER A 112 2.87 0.32 10.25
CA SER A 112 3.08 -0.68 11.31
C SER A 112 4.54 -0.75 11.76
N VAL A 113 5.48 -0.59 10.83
CA VAL A 113 6.92 -0.56 11.14
C VAL A 113 7.26 0.70 11.93
N VAL A 114 6.75 1.85 11.50
CA VAL A 114 6.93 3.13 12.18
C VAL A 114 6.34 3.09 13.59
N TYR A 115 5.10 2.62 13.75
CA TYR A 115 4.46 2.48 15.06
C TYR A 115 5.18 1.45 15.95
N GLY A 116 5.68 0.36 15.38
CA GLY A 116 6.53 -0.59 16.11
C GLY A 116 7.79 0.08 16.66
N LEU A 117 8.49 0.87 15.83
CA LEU A 117 9.68 1.61 16.26
C LEU A 117 9.36 2.68 17.31
N LEU A 118 8.23 3.38 17.18
CA LEU A 118 7.77 4.36 18.15
C LEU A 118 7.43 3.73 19.50
N ALA A 119 6.74 2.59 19.50
CA ALA A 119 6.39 1.87 20.73
C ALA A 119 7.64 1.49 21.53
N VAL A 120 8.73 1.18 20.83
CA VAL A 120 10.01 0.81 21.44
C VAL A 120 10.71 2.04 22.02
N GLN A 121 10.64 3.19 21.33
CA GLN A 121 11.15 4.45 21.86
C GLN A 121 10.36 4.98 23.06
N ALA A 122 9.12 4.48 23.28
CA ALA A 122 8.27 4.91 24.39
C ALA A 122 8.74 4.41 25.78
N GLY A 123 9.80 3.59 25.87
CA GLY A 123 10.47 3.29 27.14
C GLY A 123 9.70 2.37 28.09
N ILE A 124 8.94 1.41 27.56
CA ILE A 124 8.13 0.44 28.31
C ILE A 124 9.04 -0.52 29.11
N PRO A 125 8.63 -1.00 30.30
CA PRO A 125 9.33 -2.12 30.96
C PRO A 125 9.48 -3.30 29.99
N ASP A 126 10.68 -3.90 29.93
CA ASP A 126 11.00 -4.99 29.00
C ASP A 126 10.99 -4.60 27.50
N ALA A 127 11.24 -3.32 27.19
CA ALA A 127 11.27 -2.79 25.82
C ALA A 127 12.13 -3.59 24.83
N HIS A 128 13.20 -4.24 25.29
CA HIS A 128 14.04 -5.09 24.44
C HIS A 128 13.30 -6.34 23.97
N HIS A 129 12.58 -7.04 24.86
CA HIS A 129 11.83 -8.24 24.48
C HIS A 129 10.63 -7.89 23.59
N VAL A 130 9.94 -6.78 23.89
CA VAL A 130 8.86 -6.25 23.04
C VAL A 130 9.39 -5.84 21.67
N PHE A 131 10.56 -5.21 21.61
CA PHE A 131 11.23 -4.87 20.35
C PHE A 131 11.51 -6.12 19.52
N ASP A 132 12.13 -7.14 20.12
CA ASP A 132 12.49 -8.38 19.43
C ASP A 132 11.24 -9.09 18.88
N LEU A 133 10.16 -9.14 19.68
CA LEU A 133 8.87 -9.73 19.26
C LEU A 133 8.21 -8.94 18.13
N VAL A 134 8.16 -7.61 18.22
CA VAL A 134 7.64 -6.74 17.15
C VAL A 134 8.49 -6.86 15.89
N ALA A 135 9.81 -6.93 16.04
CA ALA A 135 10.75 -7.02 14.94
C ALA A 135 10.55 -8.34 14.16
N VAL A 136 10.46 -9.46 14.87
CA VAL A 136 10.18 -10.77 14.27
C VAL A 136 8.79 -10.83 13.66
N THR A 137 7.78 -10.24 14.32
CA THR A 137 6.41 -10.18 13.77
C THR A 137 6.38 -9.41 12.45
N ILE A 138 7.06 -8.26 12.36
CA ILE A 138 7.14 -7.48 11.12
C ILE A 138 7.92 -8.25 10.05
N ALA A 139 9.09 -8.81 10.37
CA ALA A 139 9.89 -9.58 9.43
C ALA A 139 9.11 -10.78 8.87
N LEU A 140 8.46 -11.55 9.74
CA LEU A 140 7.62 -12.67 9.37
C LEU A 140 6.42 -12.22 8.52
N SER A 141 5.79 -11.09 8.87
CA SER A 141 4.71 -10.52 8.07
C SER A 141 5.17 -10.14 6.66
N ILE A 142 6.36 -9.55 6.52
CA ILE A 142 6.92 -9.17 5.21
C ILE A 142 7.19 -10.43 4.38
N VAL A 143 7.81 -11.46 4.97
CA VAL A 143 8.11 -12.72 4.27
C VAL A 143 6.83 -13.45 3.85
N LEU A 144 5.87 -13.61 4.78
CA LEU A 144 4.60 -14.27 4.51
C LEU A 144 3.81 -13.54 3.42
N HIS A 145 3.70 -12.21 3.47
CA HIS A 145 2.93 -11.44 2.48
C HIS A 145 3.68 -11.29 1.15
N SER A 146 5.00 -11.13 1.15
CA SER A 146 5.80 -11.07 -0.08
C SER A 146 5.72 -12.39 -0.86
N SER A 147 5.71 -13.53 -0.16
CA SER A 147 5.51 -14.85 -0.79
C SER A 147 4.06 -15.07 -1.25
N THR A 148 3.08 -14.47 -0.57
CA THR A 148 1.65 -14.62 -0.87
C THR A 148 1.16 -13.68 -1.99
N ASP A 149 1.86 -12.57 -2.25
CA ASP A 149 1.46 -11.60 -3.29
C ASP A 149 1.56 -12.17 -4.71
N VAL A 150 2.58 -13.01 -4.99
CA VAL A 150 2.77 -13.65 -6.31
C VAL A 150 1.65 -14.66 -6.66
N PRO A 151 1.27 -15.62 -5.79
CA PRO A 151 0.20 -16.56 -6.09
C PRO A 151 -1.19 -15.92 -6.12
N ILE A 152 -1.47 -14.91 -5.30
CA ILE A 152 -2.78 -14.24 -5.34
C ILE A 152 -2.91 -13.33 -6.57
N ALA A 153 -1.85 -12.61 -6.97
CA ALA A 153 -1.84 -11.87 -8.23
C ALA A 153 -2.04 -12.78 -9.45
N LYS A 154 -1.53 -14.02 -9.38
CA LYS A 154 -1.73 -15.04 -10.42
C LYS A 154 -3.12 -15.68 -10.39
N ALA A 155 -3.74 -15.78 -9.21
CA ALA A 155 -5.10 -16.27 -9.04
C ALA A 155 -6.17 -15.24 -9.45
N LEU A 156 -5.88 -13.95 -9.28
CA LEU A 156 -6.71 -12.82 -9.69
C LEU A 156 -6.39 -12.37 -11.13
N ARG A 157 -6.19 -13.30 -12.08
CA ARG A 157 -6.22 -12.97 -13.52
C ARG A 157 -7.55 -12.29 -13.84
N VAL A 158 -7.59 -10.98 -13.69
CA VAL A 158 -8.54 -10.12 -14.38
C VAL A 158 -8.09 -10.24 -15.83
N GLU A 159 -8.74 -11.12 -16.61
CA GLU A 159 -8.67 -11.03 -18.06
C GLU A 159 -8.87 -9.55 -18.44
N PRO A 160 -7.94 -8.93 -19.17
CA PRO A 160 -8.20 -7.62 -19.76
C PRO A 160 -9.53 -7.73 -20.52
N PRO A 161 -10.53 -6.86 -20.28
CA PRO A 161 -11.71 -6.85 -21.11
C PRO A 161 -11.29 -6.65 -22.57
N ASP A 162 -11.62 -7.62 -23.42
CA ASP A 162 -11.31 -7.75 -24.85
C ASP A 162 -11.96 -6.64 -25.73
N ASN A 163 -12.36 -5.51 -25.13
CA ASN A 163 -13.07 -4.42 -25.80
C ASN A 163 -12.37 -3.07 -25.67
N LEU A 164 -11.04 -3.04 -25.73
CA LEU A 164 -10.31 -1.80 -25.98
C LEU A 164 -10.75 -1.22 -27.34
N PRO A 165 -11.35 -0.01 -27.41
CA PRO A 165 -11.60 0.65 -28.68
C PRO A 165 -10.23 1.04 -29.26
N GLY A 166 -9.69 0.21 -30.13
CA GLY A 166 -8.35 0.43 -30.70
C GLY A 166 -7.64 -0.77 -31.30
N THR A 167 -8.15 -2.00 -31.18
CA THR A 167 -7.71 -3.09 -32.07
C THR A 167 -8.27 -2.81 -33.47
N PRO A 168 -7.43 -2.61 -34.49
CA PRO A 168 -7.92 -2.56 -35.86
C PRO A 168 -8.65 -3.87 -36.12
N ASP A 169 -9.91 -3.75 -36.51
CA ASP A 169 -10.73 -4.87 -36.94
C ASP A 169 -10.07 -5.44 -38.21
N GLU A 170 -9.23 -6.46 -38.04
CA GLU A 170 -8.72 -7.28 -39.12
C GLU A 170 -9.91 -8.08 -39.69
N GLY A 171 -10.75 -7.42 -40.48
CA GLY A 171 -11.85 -8.11 -41.14
C GLY A 171 -13.04 -7.30 -41.66
N ASP A 172 -12.99 -5.98 -41.85
CA ASP A 172 -14.11 -5.26 -42.47
C ASP A 172 -13.93 -5.09 -44.01
N PRO A 173 -14.75 -5.74 -44.86
CA PRO A 173 -14.72 -5.57 -46.32
C PRO A 173 -15.24 -4.20 -46.81
N SER A 174 -15.54 -3.27 -45.90
CA SER A 174 -16.26 -2.03 -46.17
C SER A 174 -15.37 -0.80 -46.39
N THR A 175 -14.19 -0.93 -47.03
CA THR A 175 -13.42 0.27 -47.44
C THR A 175 -14.06 0.88 -48.70
N PRO A 176 -14.67 2.08 -48.65
CA PRO A 176 -15.20 2.73 -49.85
C PRO A 176 -14.04 3.31 -50.66
N ALA A 177 -14.11 3.14 -51.99
CA ALA A 177 -13.16 3.68 -52.94
C ALA A 177 -12.99 5.21 -52.79
N HIS A 178 -11.74 5.65 -52.81
CA HIS A 178 -11.30 7.04 -52.72
C HIS A 178 -11.84 7.86 -53.94
N PRO A 179 -12.62 8.95 -53.75
CA PRO A 179 -12.95 9.86 -54.84
C PRO A 179 -11.93 11.00 -54.86
N GLY A 180 -11.03 10.95 -55.84
CA GLY A 180 -10.09 12.03 -56.15
C GLY A 180 -10.47 12.71 -57.47
N ASP A 181 -11.03 13.90 -57.35
CA ASP A 181 -10.78 15.07 -58.20
C ASP A 181 -11.14 15.00 -59.70
N GLU A 182 -12.45 14.97 -59.99
CA GLU A 182 -13.02 15.55 -61.22
C GLU A 182 -13.19 17.07 -61.05
N THR A 183 -12.21 17.88 -61.45
CA THR A 183 -12.48 19.26 -61.94
C THR A 183 -11.43 19.75 -62.92
N ARG A 184 -11.56 19.41 -64.22
CA ARG A 184 -11.10 20.33 -65.28
C ARG A 184 -11.75 20.07 -66.64
N GLY A 185 -13.03 20.45 -66.76
CA GLY A 185 -13.59 20.84 -68.06
C GLY A 185 -13.51 22.36 -68.22
N HIS A 186 -12.67 22.87 -69.12
CA HIS A 186 -13.04 23.89 -70.12
C HIS A 186 -11.88 24.18 -71.10
N ASN A 187 -12.00 23.59 -72.29
CA ASN A 187 -11.94 24.25 -73.61
C ASN A 187 -10.74 25.17 -73.95
N ARG A 188 -9.81 24.66 -74.78
CA ARG A 188 -9.31 25.28 -76.02
C ARG A 188 -8.42 24.33 -76.80
#